data_AF-A0A1B7YXR5-F1
#
_entry.id   AF-A0A1B7YXR5-F1
#
_cell.length_a   1.000
_cell.length_b   1.000
_cell.length_c   1.000
_cell.angle_alpha   90.00
_cell.angle_beta   90.00
_cell.angle_gamma   90.00
#
_symmetry.space_group_name_H-M   'P 1'
#
loop_
_entity.id
_entity.type
_entity.pdbx_description
1 polymer ?
#
loop_
_entity_poly.entity_id
_entity_poly.type
_entity_poly.pdbx_seq_one_letter_code
_entity_poly.pdbx_strand_id
1 'polypeptide(L)'
;MKKQIAFLLGLLILLVFGLWKINKNYYPIWNSNNINVTADSPITTEKVKIELGFSVISKFRENDTDLFNKREKYTTLYDGGQKEIMINDNGENDFLITYDNKYYFSFRQFKSKWKHQHDYNFHFYQKDNRIFVKIEINGQDALKFDNPMIDISLADKYKGNEPLLEQDIE
;
A
#
# COMPACT_ATOMS: atom_id res chain seq x y z
N MET A 1 -31.58 -26.85 23.18
CA MET A 1 -30.77 -25.67 23.57
C MET A 1 -29.39 -25.60 22.92
N LYS A 2 -28.36 -26.36 23.32
CA LYS A 2 -26.98 -26.18 22.77
C LYS A 2 -26.87 -26.26 21.24
N LYS A 3 -27.56 -27.21 20.60
CA LYS A 3 -27.60 -27.36 19.13
C LYS A 3 -28.34 -26.23 18.42
N GLN A 4 -29.43 -25.71 19.01
CA GLN A 4 -30.18 -24.57 18.47
C GLN A 4 -29.37 -23.28 18.58
N ILE A 5 -28.64 -23.09 19.68
CA ILE A 5 -27.72 -21.95 19.87
C ILE A 5 -26.59 -22.02 18.84
N ALA A 6 -25.95 -23.18 18.65
CA ALA A 6 -24.91 -23.36 17.63
C ALA A 6 -25.44 -23.09 16.21
N PHE A 7 -26.65 -23.55 15.90
CA PHE A 7 -27.29 -23.28 14.61
C PHE A 7 -27.57 -21.79 14.38
N LEU A 8 -28.13 -21.10 15.38
CA LEU A 8 -28.37 -19.65 15.32
C LEU A 8 -27.06 -18.85 15.20
N LEU A 9 -26.01 -19.25 15.91
CA LEU A 9 -24.67 -18.66 15.79
C LEU A 9 -24.09 -18.86 14.39
N GLY A 10 -24.23 -20.05 13.81
CA GLY A 10 -23.82 -20.32 12.43
C GLY A 10 -24.55 -19.44 11.41
N LEU A 11 -25.87 -19.29 11.54
CA LEU A 11 -26.67 -18.37 10.72
C LEU A 11 -26.23 -16.92 10.87
N LEU A 12 -25.97 -16.48 12.11
CA LEU A 12 -25.50 -15.12 12.38
C LEU A 12 -24.13 -14.85 11.73
N ILE A 13 -23.20 -15.80 11.82
CA ILE A 13 -21.88 -15.70 11.18
C ILE A 13 -22.03 -15.58 9.66
N LEU A 14 -22.88 -16.41 9.04
CA LEU A 14 -23.14 -16.35 7.60
C LEU A 14 -23.77 -15.01 7.18
N LEU A 15 -24.70 -14.48 7.98
CA LEU A 15 -25.31 -13.17 7.76
C LEU A 15 -24.27 -12.04 7.82
N VAL A 16 -23.41 -12.03 8.84
CA VAL A 16 -22.34 -11.03 8.98
C VAL A 16 -21.35 -11.10 7.82
N PHE A 17 -20.91 -12.31 7.44
CA PHE A 17 -20.04 -12.51 6.28
C PHE A 17 -20.70 -12.06 4.96
N GLY A 18 -21.98 -12.38 4.78
CA GLY A 18 -22.77 -11.97 3.63
C GLY A 18 -22.87 -10.45 3.52
N LEU A 19 -23.24 -9.77 4.61
CA LEU A 19 -23.32 -8.32 4.69
C LEU A 19 -21.96 -7.66 4.42
N TRP A 20 -20.88 -8.20 4.98
CA TRP A 20 -19.52 -7.72 4.73
C TRP A 20 -19.14 -7.81 3.25
N LYS A 21 -19.41 -8.96 2.60
CA LYS A 21 -19.14 -9.15 1.16
C LYS A 21 -20.00 -8.24 0.29
N ILE A 22 -21.27 -8.02 0.65
CA ILE A 22 -22.16 -7.09 -0.04
C ILE A 22 -21.65 -5.66 0.08
N ASN A 23 -21.22 -5.25 1.28
CA ASN A 23 -20.68 -3.92 1.51
C ASN A 23 -19.44 -3.66 0.65
N LYS A 24 -18.51 -4.61 0.63
CA LYS A 24 -17.26 -4.49 -0.12
C LYS A 24 -17.46 -4.42 -1.63
N ASN A 25 -18.39 -5.20 -2.17
CA ASN A 25 -18.51 -5.39 -3.63
C ASN A 25 -19.59 -4.53 -4.29
N TYR A 26 -20.65 -4.14 -3.57
CA TYR A 26 -21.85 -3.54 -4.18
C TYR A 26 -22.30 -2.24 -3.50
N TYR A 27 -22.30 -2.20 -2.16
CA TYR A 27 -22.81 -1.06 -1.40
C TYR A 27 -21.82 -0.66 -0.31
N PRO A 28 -20.78 0.14 -0.62
CA PRO A 28 -19.78 0.56 0.36
C PRO A 28 -20.38 1.60 1.32
N ILE A 29 -21.24 1.13 2.22
CA ILE A 29 -21.86 1.88 3.30
C ILE A 29 -20.78 2.28 4.32
N TRP A 30 -19.76 1.43 4.51
CA TRP A 30 -18.56 1.73 5.32
C TRP A 30 -17.26 1.38 4.58
N ASN A 31 -16.17 2.05 4.99
CA ASN A 31 -14.82 1.79 4.49
C ASN A 31 -14.39 0.36 4.85
N SER A 32 -14.13 -0.46 3.84
CA SER A 32 -13.66 -1.85 3.93
C SER A 32 -12.30 -2.03 3.28
N ASN A 33 -11.55 -0.95 3.06
CA ASN A 33 -10.17 -1.05 2.62
C ASN A 33 -9.35 -1.73 3.72
N ASN A 34 -8.45 -2.62 3.31
CA ASN A 34 -7.56 -3.32 4.23
C ASN A 34 -6.12 -3.19 3.78
N ILE A 35 -5.19 -3.14 4.73
CA ILE A 35 -3.75 -3.16 4.47
C ILE A 35 -3.19 -4.41 5.13
N ASN A 36 -2.54 -5.25 4.35
CA ASN A 36 -1.85 -6.44 4.83
C ASN A 36 -0.37 -6.34 4.47
N VAL A 37 0.49 -6.47 5.48
CA VAL A 37 1.95 -6.41 5.32
C VAL A 37 2.54 -7.71 5.80
N THR A 38 3.28 -8.37 4.93
CA THR A 38 3.92 -9.66 5.20
C THR A 38 5.37 -9.65 4.73
N ALA A 39 6.20 -10.53 5.28
CA ALA A 39 7.58 -10.64 4.87
C ALA A 39 8.10 -12.07 4.98
N ASP A 40 9.00 -12.44 4.07
CA ASP A 40 9.78 -13.67 4.15
C ASP A 40 11.08 -13.43 4.95
N SER A 41 11.45 -14.39 5.79
CA SER A 41 12.74 -14.36 6.52
C SER A 41 13.91 -14.21 5.53
N PRO A 42 14.91 -13.34 5.79
CA PRO A 42 15.18 -12.65 7.06
C PRO A 42 14.53 -11.25 7.21
N ILE A 43 13.66 -10.85 6.28
CA ILE A 43 13.00 -9.55 6.32
C ILE A 43 11.95 -9.53 7.45
N THR A 44 11.90 -8.45 8.22
CA THR A 44 10.91 -8.27 9.29
C THR A 44 9.96 -7.13 8.96
N THR A 45 8.66 -7.34 9.20
CA THR A 45 7.65 -6.32 8.96
C THR A 45 7.76 -5.14 9.93
N GLU A 46 8.45 -5.30 11.08
CA GLU A 46 8.73 -4.23 12.04
C GLU A 46 9.52 -3.06 11.45
N LYS A 47 10.31 -3.32 10.40
CA LYS A 47 11.15 -2.33 9.71
C LYS A 47 10.44 -1.67 8.53
N VAL A 48 9.22 -2.09 8.20
CA VAL A 48 8.44 -1.55 7.08
C VAL A 48 7.69 -0.31 7.53
N LYS A 49 7.77 0.74 6.71
CA LYS A 49 6.91 1.92 6.77
C LYS A 49 6.21 2.12 5.43
N ILE A 50 4.89 2.31 5.46
CA ILE A 50 4.04 2.58 4.30
C ILE A 50 3.32 3.90 4.56
N GLU A 51 3.51 4.83 3.64
CA GLU A 51 3.01 6.20 3.71
C GLU A 51 2.18 6.49 2.48
N LEU A 52 1.06 7.18 2.69
CA LEU A 52 0.13 7.57 1.63
C LEU A 52 0.03 9.08 1.56
N GLY A 53 0.33 9.58 0.38
CA GLY A 53 0.18 10.96 -0.01
C GLY A 53 -1.04 11.12 -0.90
N PHE A 54 -1.96 12.00 -0.52
CA PHE A 54 -3.08 12.38 -1.37
C PHE A 54 -2.70 13.63 -2.17
N SER A 55 -2.64 13.53 -3.50
CA SER A 55 -2.29 14.65 -4.37
C SER A 55 -0.98 15.36 -4.01
N VAL A 56 0.07 14.64 -3.60
CA VAL A 56 1.39 15.23 -3.24
C VAL A 56 2.14 15.77 -4.46
N ILE A 57 1.52 15.69 -5.65
CA ILE A 57 2.08 16.13 -6.92
C ILE A 57 3.43 15.43 -7.20
N SER A 58 3.54 14.16 -6.78
CA SER A 58 4.76 13.35 -6.93
C SER A 58 5.18 13.21 -8.41
N LYS A 59 4.28 13.48 -9.36
CA LYS A 59 4.52 13.47 -10.81
C LYS A 59 5.43 14.61 -11.30
N PHE A 60 5.44 15.76 -10.64
CA PHE A 60 6.27 16.90 -11.04
C PHE A 60 7.59 16.97 -10.26
N ARG A 61 8.02 15.86 -9.64
CA ARG A 61 9.32 15.79 -8.99
C ARG A 61 10.46 15.83 -10.00
N GLU A 62 11.55 16.49 -9.64
CA GLU A 62 12.79 16.48 -10.42
C GLU A 62 13.45 15.10 -10.33
N ASN A 63 13.64 14.62 -9.10
CA ASN A 63 14.13 13.28 -8.77
C ASN A 63 13.39 12.72 -7.53
N ASP A 64 13.73 11.51 -7.11
CA ASP A 64 13.05 10.81 -6.02
C ASP A 64 13.39 11.37 -4.62
N THR A 65 14.40 12.24 -4.49
CA THR A 65 14.70 12.95 -3.22
C THR A 65 13.50 13.78 -2.73
N ASP A 66 12.72 14.33 -3.67
CA ASP A 66 11.51 15.10 -3.39
C ASP A 66 10.46 14.34 -2.57
N LEU A 67 10.43 13.01 -2.68
CA LEU A 67 9.54 12.16 -1.89
C LEU A 67 9.82 12.30 -0.40
N PHE A 68 11.10 12.44 -0.04
CA PHE A 68 11.57 12.56 1.34
C PHE A 68 11.55 14.00 1.84
N ASN A 69 11.85 14.96 0.98
CA ASN A 69 11.79 16.39 1.30
C ASN A 69 10.37 16.88 1.61
N LYS A 70 9.36 16.17 1.06
CA LYS A 70 7.92 16.48 1.23
C LYS A 70 7.20 15.39 2.04
N ARG A 71 7.95 14.59 2.82
CA ARG A 71 7.43 13.41 3.55
C ARG A 71 6.36 13.79 4.57
N GLU A 72 6.40 15.01 5.09
CA GLU A 72 5.40 15.58 6.01
C GLU A 72 3.99 15.66 5.40
N LYS A 73 3.87 15.60 4.07
CA LYS A 73 2.59 15.58 3.35
C LYS A 73 1.97 14.20 3.24
N TYR A 74 2.69 13.16 3.68
CA TYR A 74 2.20 11.79 3.67
C TYR A 74 1.62 11.40 5.03
N THR A 75 0.53 10.66 5.01
CA THR A 75 -0.04 9.98 6.18
C THR A 75 0.61 8.61 6.33
N THR A 76 1.15 8.31 7.52
CA THR A 76 1.69 6.98 7.82
C THR A 76 0.55 5.98 8.03
N LEU A 77 0.44 4.97 7.16
CA LEU A 77 -0.56 3.90 7.25
C LEU A 77 -0.04 2.71 8.05
N TYR A 78 1.26 2.42 7.93
CA TYR A 78 1.92 1.31 8.58
C TYR A 78 3.33 1.73 9.01
N ASP A 79 3.73 1.40 10.24
CA ASP A 79 5.08 1.61 10.77
C ASP A 79 5.38 0.52 11.81
N GLY A 80 5.95 -0.58 11.34
CA GLY A 80 6.10 -1.83 12.08
C GLY A 80 4.78 -2.51 12.51
N GLY A 81 3.65 -1.94 12.10
CA GLY A 81 2.29 -2.34 12.43
C GLY A 81 1.32 -1.29 11.90
N GLN A 82 0.04 -1.65 11.76
CA GLN A 82 -0.97 -0.72 11.25
C GLN A 82 -1.15 0.47 12.20
N LYS A 83 -1.10 1.70 11.64
CA LYS A 83 -1.27 2.96 12.39
C LYS A 83 -2.59 3.63 12.07
N GLU A 84 -2.95 3.65 10.79
CA GLU A 84 -4.17 4.29 10.29
C GLU A 84 -4.96 3.32 9.42
N ILE A 85 -6.24 3.61 9.24
CA ILE A 85 -7.08 2.92 8.25
C ILE A 85 -6.79 3.54 6.88
N MET A 86 -6.73 2.71 5.84
CA MET A 86 -6.56 3.18 4.47
C MET A 86 -7.65 4.18 4.08
N ILE A 87 -7.21 5.35 3.59
CA ILE A 87 -8.11 6.44 3.17
C ILE A 87 -9.00 5.96 2.02
N ASN A 88 -10.30 6.27 2.11
CA ASN A 88 -11.30 5.83 1.15
C ASN A 88 -11.76 6.95 0.23
N ASP A 89 -10.81 7.64 -0.40
CA ASP A 89 -11.09 8.73 -1.33
C ASP A 89 -10.80 8.32 -2.79
N ASN A 90 -11.28 9.08 -3.77
CA ASN A 90 -10.94 8.91 -5.18
C ASN A 90 -9.79 9.82 -5.61
N GLY A 91 -9.04 9.41 -6.61
CA GLY A 91 -7.96 10.19 -7.20
C GLY A 91 -6.62 9.47 -7.16
N GLU A 92 -5.56 10.27 -7.08
CA GLU A 92 -4.17 9.79 -7.10
C GLU A 92 -3.69 9.50 -5.68
N ASN A 93 -3.43 8.23 -5.42
CA ASN A 93 -2.85 7.73 -4.17
C ASN A 93 -1.35 7.50 -4.40
N ASP A 94 -0.53 8.42 -3.91
CA ASP A 94 0.93 8.32 -3.97
C ASP A 94 1.42 7.52 -2.76
N PHE A 95 1.94 6.32 -2.98
CA PHE A 95 2.54 5.51 -1.94
C PHE A 95 4.06 5.73 -1.89
N LEU A 96 4.57 5.98 -0.70
CA LEU A 96 5.98 5.88 -0.37
C LEU A 96 6.16 4.72 0.60
N ILE A 97 6.99 3.75 0.22
CA ILE A 97 7.30 2.58 1.04
C ILE A 97 8.78 2.64 1.38
N THR A 98 9.11 2.49 2.66
CA THR A 98 10.50 2.41 3.10
C THR A 98 10.74 1.18 3.97
N TYR A 99 11.94 0.61 3.87
CA TYR A 99 12.42 -0.48 4.72
C TYR A 99 13.68 -0.05 5.46
N ASP A 100 13.67 -0.17 6.78
CA ASP A 100 14.79 0.12 7.69
C ASP A 100 15.36 1.54 7.51
N ASN A 101 14.55 2.47 7.00
CA ASN A 101 14.95 3.82 6.56
C ASN A 101 16.15 3.84 5.60
N LYS A 102 16.43 2.74 4.92
CA LYS A 102 17.57 2.60 4.00
C LYS A 102 17.13 2.39 2.57
N TYR A 103 16.03 1.67 2.36
CA TYR A 103 15.53 1.37 1.03
C TYR A 103 14.15 1.97 0.84
N TYR A 104 13.81 2.33 -0.40
CA TYR A 104 12.50 2.84 -0.75
C TYR A 104 11.96 2.23 -2.05
N PHE A 105 10.65 2.31 -2.18
CA PHE A 105 9.94 2.14 -3.44
C PHE A 105 8.73 3.07 -3.41
N SER A 106 8.42 3.71 -4.54
CA SER A 106 7.26 4.60 -4.66
C SER A 106 6.36 4.18 -5.81
N PHE A 107 5.06 4.38 -5.69
CA PHE A 107 4.16 4.20 -6.84
C PHE A 107 2.90 5.02 -6.66
N ARG A 108 2.20 5.22 -7.78
CA ARG A 108 0.90 5.88 -7.80
C ARG A 108 -0.17 4.88 -8.18
N GLN A 109 -1.21 4.78 -7.36
CA GLN A 109 -2.46 4.12 -7.73
C GLN A 109 -3.49 5.19 -8.09
N PHE A 110 -4.16 5.06 -9.24
CA PHE A 110 -5.34 5.87 -9.55
C PHE A 110 -6.61 5.11 -9.12
N LYS A 111 -7.32 5.65 -8.12
CA LYS A 111 -8.60 5.12 -7.66
C LYS A 111 -9.75 5.91 -8.30
N SER A 112 -10.45 5.28 -9.24
CA SER A 112 -11.43 5.98 -10.06
C SER A 112 -12.68 6.44 -9.29
N LYS A 113 -13.06 5.73 -8.22
CA LYS A 113 -14.21 6.07 -7.37
C LYS A 113 -13.92 5.76 -5.90
N TRP A 114 -14.39 6.63 -4.99
CA TRP A 114 -14.22 6.43 -3.54
C TRP A 114 -14.91 5.15 -3.07
N LYS A 115 -15.96 4.75 -3.78
CA LYS A 115 -16.73 3.52 -3.55
C LYS A 115 -15.95 2.23 -3.82
N HIS A 116 -14.91 2.27 -4.65
CA HIS A 116 -14.12 1.07 -4.91
C HIS A 116 -13.34 0.70 -3.65
N GLN A 117 -13.60 -0.48 -3.11
CA GLN A 117 -12.94 -0.99 -1.91
C GLN A 117 -11.80 -1.91 -2.34
N HIS A 118 -10.66 -1.81 -1.67
CA HIS A 118 -9.47 -2.53 -2.08
C HIS A 118 -8.77 -3.23 -0.90
N ASP A 119 -8.20 -4.40 -1.17
CA ASP A 119 -7.23 -5.04 -0.28
C ASP A 119 -5.82 -4.72 -0.78
N TYR A 120 -5.08 -3.94 0.00
CA TYR A 120 -3.71 -3.54 -0.27
C TYR A 120 -2.76 -4.54 0.38
N ASN A 121 -2.14 -5.39 -0.43
CA ASN A 121 -1.21 -6.40 0.07
C ASN A 121 0.22 -6.01 -0.32
N PHE A 122 1.08 -5.91 0.69
CA PHE A 122 2.50 -5.62 0.55
C PHE A 122 3.28 -6.80 1.10
N HIS A 123 4.06 -7.46 0.25
CA HIS A 123 4.85 -8.61 0.62
C HIS A 123 6.33 -8.32 0.35
N PHE A 124 7.16 -8.41 1.38
CA PHE A 124 8.58 -8.10 1.30
C PHE A 124 9.41 -9.38 1.34
N TYR A 125 10.41 -9.47 0.48
CA TYR A 125 11.29 -10.62 0.44
C TYR A 125 12.69 -10.21 -0.02
N GLN A 126 13.68 -11.08 0.21
CA GLN A 126 15.05 -10.84 -0.25
C GLN A 126 15.39 -11.80 -1.38
N LYS A 127 15.98 -11.27 -2.44
CA LYS A 127 16.50 -12.05 -3.58
C LYS A 127 17.78 -11.40 -4.10
N ASP A 128 18.82 -12.19 -4.35
CA ASP A 128 20.10 -11.72 -4.89
C ASP A 128 20.69 -10.51 -4.13
N ASN A 129 20.64 -10.57 -2.78
CA ASN A 129 21.04 -9.51 -1.85
C ASN A 129 20.32 -8.15 -2.01
N ARG A 130 19.17 -8.13 -2.69
CA ARG A 130 18.30 -6.97 -2.80
C ARG A 130 16.97 -7.26 -2.10
N ILE A 131 16.38 -6.20 -1.54
CA ILE A 131 15.06 -6.26 -0.95
C ILE A 131 14.05 -5.97 -2.04
N PHE A 132 13.03 -6.80 -2.16
CA PHE A 132 11.94 -6.64 -3.09
C PHE A 132 10.65 -6.37 -2.33
N VAL A 133 9.76 -5.63 -2.99
CA VAL A 133 8.38 -5.48 -2.56
C VAL A 133 7.46 -5.94 -3.69
N LYS A 134 6.64 -6.96 -3.39
CA LYS A 134 5.50 -7.35 -4.20
C LYS A 134 4.27 -6.63 -3.69
N ILE A 135 3.61 -5.91 -4.57
CA ILE A 135 2.40 -5.16 -4.26
C ILE A 135 1.25 -5.75 -5.06
N GLU A 136 0.18 -6.09 -4.36
CA GLU A 136 -1.04 -6.62 -4.95
C GLU A 136 -2.24 -5.91 -4.33
N ILE A 137 -2.79 -4.97 -5.08
CA ILE A 137 -4.01 -4.27 -4.75
C ILE A 137 -5.16 -4.98 -5.45
N ASN A 138 -6.00 -5.66 -4.67
CA ASN A 138 -7.19 -6.35 -5.17
C ASN A 138 -8.41 -5.43 -5.05
N GLY A 139 -9.26 -5.38 -6.06
CA GLY A 139 -10.45 -4.52 -6.09
C GLY A 139 -10.78 -4.09 -7.53
N GLN A 140 -11.64 -3.09 -7.69
CA GLN A 140 -12.03 -2.61 -9.02
C GLN A 140 -10.87 -1.89 -9.74
N ASP A 141 -10.03 -1.16 -9.01
CA ASP A 141 -8.81 -0.52 -9.53
C ASP A 141 -7.58 -1.36 -9.15
N ALA A 142 -7.56 -2.61 -9.62
CA ALA A 142 -6.53 -3.57 -9.28
C ALA A 142 -5.16 -3.21 -9.87
N LEU A 143 -4.11 -3.49 -9.11
CA LEU A 143 -2.73 -3.23 -9.52
C LEU A 143 -1.82 -4.30 -8.93
N LYS A 144 -0.87 -4.78 -9.74
CA LYS A 144 0.10 -5.78 -9.30
C LYS A 144 1.46 -5.54 -9.94
N PHE A 145 2.50 -5.52 -9.11
CA PHE A 145 3.88 -5.48 -9.57
C PHE A 145 4.82 -6.00 -8.49
N ASP A 146 6.06 -6.28 -8.90
CA ASP A 146 7.09 -6.91 -8.08
C ASP A 146 8.42 -6.27 -8.45
N ASN A 147 8.96 -5.45 -7.56
CA ASN A 147 10.10 -4.59 -7.87
C ASN A 147 11.14 -4.58 -6.75
N PRO A 148 12.43 -4.41 -7.10
CA PRO A 148 13.46 -4.15 -6.12
C PRO A 148 13.25 -2.78 -5.48
N MET A 149 13.57 -2.67 -4.20
CA MET A 149 13.69 -1.39 -3.51
C MET A 149 15.05 -0.76 -3.80
N ILE A 150 15.09 0.56 -3.85
CA ILE A 150 16.28 1.36 -4.16
C ILE A 150 16.88 1.90 -2.87
N ASP A 151 18.20 1.96 -2.77
CA ASP A 151 18.87 2.62 -1.64
C ASP A 151 18.54 4.13 -1.66
N ILE A 152 18.04 4.65 -0.54
CA ILE A 152 17.62 6.06 -0.42
C ILE A 152 18.78 7.02 -0.73
N SER A 153 20.02 6.62 -0.48
CA SER A 153 21.21 7.42 -0.83
C SER A 153 21.39 7.65 -2.34
N LEU A 154 20.63 6.94 -3.18
CA LEU A 154 20.62 7.09 -4.63
C LEU A 154 19.39 7.86 -5.14
N ALA A 155 18.52 8.37 -4.28
CA ALA A 155 17.25 8.98 -4.69
C ALA A 155 17.43 10.22 -5.60
N ASP A 156 18.57 10.90 -5.53
CA ASP A 156 18.95 12.00 -6.42
C ASP A 156 19.18 11.56 -7.87
N LYS A 157 19.48 10.28 -8.07
CA LYS A 157 19.78 9.66 -9.38
C LYS A 157 18.60 8.91 -9.99
N TYR A 158 17.44 8.93 -9.34
CA TYR A 158 16.26 8.19 -9.78
C TYR A 158 15.06 9.12 -9.91
N LYS A 159 14.15 8.81 -10.83
CA LYS A 159 12.85 9.43 -10.98
C LYS A 159 11.82 8.37 -11.31
N GLY A 160 10.82 8.22 -10.45
CA GLY A 160 9.80 7.18 -10.67
C GLY A 160 10.33 5.77 -10.45
N ASN A 161 11.34 5.60 -9.59
CA ASN A 161 12.12 4.37 -9.42
C ASN A 161 12.92 3.92 -10.65
N GLU A 162 13.05 4.77 -11.67
CA GLU A 162 13.92 4.54 -12.83
C GLU A 162 15.18 5.44 -12.72
N PRO A 163 16.37 4.96 -13.10
CA PRO A 163 17.56 5.80 -13.14
C PRO A 163 17.36 6.98 -14.11
N LEU A 164 17.80 8.18 -13.70
CA LEU A 164 17.88 9.32 -14.60
C LEU A 164 18.93 9.04 -15.68
N LEU A 165 18.60 9.33 -16.94
CA LEU A 165 19.57 9.27 -18.02
C LEU A 165 20.41 10.54 -18.00
N GLU A 166 21.63 10.49 -18.51
CA GLU A 166 22.56 11.62 -18.58
C GLU A 166 21.96 12.85 -19.29
N GLN A 167 20.92 12.65 -20.10
CA GLN A 167 20.18 13.68 -20.84
C GLN A 167 19.11 14.39 -20.01
N ASP A 168 18.80 13.89 -18.81
CA ASP A 168 17.78 14.45 -17.91
C ASP A 168 18.38 15.40 -16.84
N ILE A 169 19.69 15.68 -16.90
CA ILE A 169 20.47 16.45 -15.91
C ILE A 169 20.79 17.89 -16.40
N GLU A 170 20.09 18.39 -17.44
CA GLU A 170 20.26 19.78 -17.94
C GLU A 170 19.22 20.77 -17.41
#